data_AF-A0A208ZF08-F1
#
_entry.id   AF-A0A208ZF08-F1
#
_cell.length_a   1.000
_cell.length_b   1.000
_cell.length_c   1.000
_cell.angle_alpha   90.00
_cell.angle_beta   90.00
_cell.angle_gamma   90.00
#
_symmetry.space_group_name_H-M   'P 1'
#
loop_
_entity.id
_entity.type
_entity.pdbx_description
1 polymer ?
#
loop_
_entity_poly.entity_id
_entity_poly.type
_entity_poly.pdbx_seq_one_letter_code
_entity_poly.pdbx_strand_id
1 'polypeptide(L)' 'MLFGNADETLAAYKATETVEERLQMKAEIDYLLALSLPDDELQDILLNKIDCSYYYPNEWSSSEEWLKHIYKQMN' A
#
# COMPACT_ATOMS: atom_id res chain seq x y z
N MET A 1 3.16 10.28 14.69
CA MET A 1 3.64 9.25 13.74
C MET A 1 5.04 8.83 14.17
N LEU A 2 5.34 7.53 14.14
CA LEU A 2 6.65 6.97 14.54
C LEU A 2 7.72 7.12 13.45
N PHE A 3 7.32 7.10 12.18
CA PHE A 3 8.23 6.96 11.05
C PHE A 3 8.26 8.17 10.10
N GLY A 4 7.62 9.28 10.46
CA GLY A 4 7.47 10.44 9.57
C GLY A 4 6.25 10.32 8.66
N ASN A 5 6.37 10.77 7.41
CA ASN A 5 5.31 10.69 6.40
C ASN A 5 5.13 9.26 5.83
N ALA A 6 4.21 9.09 4.87
CA ALA A 6 3.91 7.78 4.28
C ALA A 6 5.12 7.16 3.57
N ASP A 7 5.89 7.94 2.82
CA ASP A 7 7.08 7.45 2.12
C ASP A 7 8.23 7.10 3.07
N GLU A 8 8.39 7.88 4.15
CA GLU A 8 9.36 7.56 5.21
C GLU A 8 8.95 6.29 5.97
N THR A 9 7.64 6.06 6.15
CA THR A 9 7.11 4.80 6.71
C THR A 9 7.39 3.61 5.79
N LEU A 10 7.20 3.77 4.48
CA LEU A 10 7.54 2.74 3.48
C LEU A 10 9.06 2.47 3.44
N ALA A 11 9.88 3.52 3.55
CA ALA A 11 11.33 3.38 3.61
C ALA A 11 11.79 2.64 4.87
N ALA A 12 11.19 2.94 6.02
CA ALA A 12 11.44 2.22 7.26
C ALA A 12 11.07 0.74 7.14
N TYR A 13 9.87 0.43 6.64
CA TYR A 13 9.45 -0.96 6.34
C TYR A 13 10.45 -1.67 5.43
N LYS A 14 10.89 -1.01 4.36
CA LYS A 14 11.87 -1.60 3.43
C LYS A 14 13.23 -1.88 4.07
N ALA A 15 13.67 -1.02 4.99
CA ALA A 15 14.95 -1.18 5.68
C ALA A 15 14.89 -2.23 6.80
N THR A 16 13.72 -2.44 7.42
CA THR A 16 13.54 -3.36 8.54
C THR A 16 13.23 -4.78 8.09
N GLU A 17 12.36 -4.95 7.09
CA GLU A 17 11.86 -6.26 6.70
C GLU A 17 12.79 -7.01 5.74
N THR A 18 12.55 -8.32 5.62
CA THR A 18 13.31 -9.18 4.70
C THR A 18 12.91 -8.97 3.24
N VAL A 19 13.74 -9.47 2.31
CA VAL A 19 13.41 -9.42 0.88
C VAL A 19 12.18 -10.27 0.60
N GLU A 20 12.09 -11.44 1.24
CA GLU A 20 10.99 -12.39 1.10
C GLU A 20 9.67 -11.77 1.55
N GLU A 21 9.66 -11.07 2.68
CA GLU A 21 8.48 -10.37 3.20
C GLU A 21 7.98 -9.31 2.19
N ARG A 22 8.90 -8.52 1.63
CA ARG A 22 8.55 -7.52 0.60
C ARG A 22 8.02 -8.16 -0.67
N LEU A 23 8.54 -9.33 -1.07
CA LEU A 23 8.05 -10.05 -2.24
C LEU A 23 6.63 -10.59 -2.02
N GLN A 24 6.32 -11.08 -0.82
CA GLN A 24 4.97 -11.53 -0.47
C GLN A 24 3.98 -10.36 -0.49
N MET A 25 4.33 -9.24 0.15
CA MET A 25 3.49 -8.04 0.12
C MET A 25 3.26 -7.54 -1.31
N LYS A 26 4.28 -7.52 -2.16
CA LYS A 26 4.13 -7.17 -3.58
C LYS A 26 3.20 -8.13 -4.34
N ALA A 27 3.26 -9.43 -4.05
CA ALA A 27 2.37 -10.41 -4.67
C ALA A 27 0.90 -10.21 -4.25
N GLU A 28 0.65 -9.80 -2.99
CA GLU A 28 -0.70 -9.44 -2.54
C GLU A 28 -1.22 -8.17 -3.22
N ILE A 29 -0.36 -7.17 -3.42
CA ILE A 29 -0.71 -5.98 -4.22
C ILE A 29 -1.06 -6.39 -5.65
N ASP A 30 -0.23 -7.20 -6.31
CA ASP A 30 -0.49 -7.67 -7.68
C ASP A 30 -1.83 -8.43 -7.76
N TYR A 31 -2.16 -9.23 -6.74
CA TYR A 31 -3.45 -9.91 -6.66
C TYR A 31 -4.62 -8.93 -6.56
N LEU A 32 -4.55 -7.93 -5.67
CA LEU A 32 -5.60 -6.92 -5.51
C LEU A 32 -5.81 -6.11 -6.80
N LEU A 33 -4.73 -5.72 -7.47
CA LEU A 33 -4.79 -5.01 -8.75
C LEU A 33 -5.38 -5.87 -9.86
N ALA A 34 -5.08 -7.16 -9.90
CA ALA A 34 -5.62 -8.09 -10.89
C ALA A 34 -7.14 -8.29 -10.77
N LEU A 35 -7.73 -8.10 -9.59
CA LEU A 35 -9.18 -8.18 -9.40
C LEU A 35 -9.95 -7.06 -10.10
N SER A 36 -9.28 -5.96 -10.51
CA SER A 36 -9.89 -4.82 -11.21
C SER A 36 -11.15 -4.31 -10.53
N LEU A 37 -11.11 -4.23 -9.19
CA LEU A 37 -12.24 -3.78 -8.38
C LEU A 37 -12.54 -2.30 -8.64
N PRO A 38 -13.80 -1.88 -8.47
CA PRO A 38 -14.14 -0.47 -8.31
C PRO A 38 -13.31 0.18 -7.19
N ASP A 39 -12.96 1.46 -7.36
CA ASP A 39 -12.06 2.15 -6.43
C ASP A 39 -12.62 2.26 -5.00
N ASP A 40 -13.94 2.39 -4.85
CA ASP A 40 -14.63 2.43 -3.57
C ASP A 40 -14.58 1.08 -2.83
N GLU A 41 -14.70 -0.03 -3.55
CA GLU A 41 -14.53 -1.37 -2.98
C GLU A 41 -13.09 -1.63 -2.55
N LEU A 42 -12.12 -1.23 -3.37
CA LEU A 42 -10.71 -1.34 -3.03
C LEU A 42 -10.35 -0.44 -1.84
N GLN A 43 -10.93 0.75 -1.78
CA GLN A 43 -10.76 1.67 -0.66
C GLN A 43 -11.35 1.10 0.63
N ASP A 44 -12.54 0.48 0.59
CA ASP A 44 -13.12 -0.18 1.75
C ASP A 44 -12.23 -1.33 2.26
N ILE A 45 -11.64 -2.12 1.34
CA ILE A 45 -10.68 -3.16 1.71
C ILE A 45 -9.49 -2.56 2.45
N LEU A 46 -8.86 -1.53 1.89
CA LEU A 46 -7.62 -0.96 2.43
C LEU A 46 -7.85 -0.20 3.74
N LEU A 47 -8.87 0.65 3.80
CA LEU A 47 -9.12 1.51 4.96
C LEU A 47 -9.92 0.83 6.07
N ASN A 48 -10.87 -0.06 5.75
CA ASN A 48 -11.79 -0.61 6.75
C ASN A 48 -11.54 -2.09 7.05
N LYS A 49 -11.18 -2.91 6.05
CA LYS A 49 -10.94 -4.35 6.29
C LYS A 49 -9.52 -4.65 6.75
N ILE A 50 -8.53 -4.01 6.14
CA ILE A 50 -7.10 -4.07 6.53
C ILE A 50 -6.79 -3.05 7.63
N ASP A 51 -7.67 -2.07 7.83
CA ASP A 51 -7.58 -1.05 8.87
C ASP A 51 -6.34 -0.14 8.72
N CYS A 52 -6.07 0.31 7.49
CA CYS A 52 -5.00 1.26 7.23
C CYS A 52 -5.33 2.64 7.85
N SER A 53 -4.53 3.05 8.83
CA SER A 53 -4.74 4.33 9.53
C SER A 53 -4.29 5.56 8.72
N TYR A 54 -3.53 5.37 7.64
CA TYR A 54 -3.12 6.46 6.77
C TYR A 54 -4.19 6.69 5.70
N TYR A 55 -4.90 7.82 5.81
CA TYR A 55 -5.95 8.20 4.88
C TYR A 55 -5.34 8.73 3.56
N TYR A 56 -4.81 7.82 2.76
CA TYR A 56 -4.20 8.07 1.46
C TYR A 56 -5.09 8.80 0.42
N PRO A 57 -6.44 8.78 0.47
CA PRO A 57 -7.25 9.54 -0.50
C PRO A 57 -7.04 11.05 -0.48
N ASN A 58 -6.41 11.60 0.58
CA ASN A 58 -6.03 13.01 0.60
C ASN A 58 -4.86 13.35 -0.34
N GLU A 59 -4.01 12.37 -0.67
CA GLU A 59 -2.77 12.57 -1.44
C GLU A 59 -2.76 11.80 -2.76
N TRP A 60 -3.65 10.81 -2.92
CA TRP A 60 -3.73 9.93 -4.09
C TRP A 60 -5.10 9.96 -4.73
N SER A 61 -5.14 9.97 -6.06
CA SER A 61 -6.39 10.07 -6.84
C SER A 61 -7.21 8.77 -6.87
N SER A 62 -6.60 7.63 -6.54
CA SER A 62 -7.25 6.33 -6.43
C SER A 62 -6.42 5.39 -5.55
N SER A 63 -7.09 4.36 -5.03
CA SER A 63 -6.47 3.25 -4.29
C SER A 63 -5.48 2.48 -5.17
N GLU A 64 -5.81 2.30 -6.45
CA GLU A 64 -4.91 1.66 -7.42
C GLU A 64 -3.58 2.41 -7.58
N GLU A 65 -3.61 3.74 -7.73
CA GLU A 65 -2.39 4.53 -7.90
C GLU A 65 -1.54 4.53 -6.62
N TRP A 66 -2.17 4.54 -5.45
CA TRP A 66 -1.46 4.41 -4.18
C TRP A 66 -0.78 3.03 -4.04
N LEU A 67 -1.47 1.93 -4.37
CA LEU A 67 -0.88 0.59 -4.37
C LEU A 67 0.29 0.46 -5.35
N LYS A 68 0.16 1.01 -6.57
CA LYS A 68 1.26 1.06 -7.56
C LYS A 68 2.44 1.87 -7.04
N HIS A 69 2.19 2.94 -6.30
CA HIS A 69 3.26 3.72 -5.66
C HIS A 69 3.99 2.90 -4.60
N ILE A 70 3.28 2.23 -3.68
CA ILE A 70 3.88 1.31 -2.70
C ILE A 70 4.74 0.27 -3.41
N TYR A 71 4.22 -0.34 -4.47
CA TYR A 71 4.94 -1.33 -5.26
C TYR A 71 6.27 -0.80 -5.81
N LYS A 72 6.28 0.43 -6.35
CA LYS A 72 7.48 1.08 -6.88
C LYS A 72 8.50 1.42 -5.79
N GLN A 73 8.05 1.85 -4.61
CA GLN A 73 8.94 2.17 -3.48
C GLN A 73 9.71 0.92 -2.99
N MET A 74 9.17 -0.27 -3.20
CA MET A 74 9.80 -1.54 -2.83
C MET A 74 10.80 -2.10 -3.85
N ASN A 75 10.95 -1.47 -5.02
CA ASN A 75 11.96 -1.87 -6.03
C ASN A 75 13.38 -1.52 -5.62
#